data_AF-A0A496TLJ9-F1
#
_entry.id   AF-A0A496TLJ9-F1
#
_cell.length_a   1.000
_cell.length_b   1.000
_cell.length_c   1.000
_cell.angle_alpha   90.00
_cell.angle_beta   90.00
_cell.angle_gamma   90.00
#
_symmetry.space_group_name_H-M   'P 1'
#
loop_
_entity.id
_entity.type
_entity.pdbx_description
1 polymer ?
#
loop_
_entity_poly.entity_id
_entity_poly.type
_entity_poly.pdbx_seq_one_letter_code
_entity_poly.pdbx_strand_id
1 'polypeptide(L)' 'GAFVVEINLEPTPITSFADISIRGKSGIVLPQIVKALT' A
#
# COMPACT_ATOMS: atom_id res chain seq x y z
N GLY A 1 -7.45 -4.82 15.84
CA GLY A 1 -7.46 -3.85 14.73
C GLY A 1 -6.92 -4.52 13.48
N ALA A 2 -7.26 -4.00 12.30
CA ALA A 2 -6.62 -4.43 11.05
C ALA A 2 -5.29 -3.68 10.85
N PHE A 3 -4.34 -4.29 10.14
CA PHE A 3 -3.14 -3.61 9.67
C PHE A 3 -3.43 -3.04 8.27
N VAL A 4 -3.34 -1.72 8.14
CA VAL A 4 -3.75 -0.96 6.95
C VAL A 4 -2.53 -0.50 6.16
N VAL A 5 -2.48 -0.84 4.88
CA VAL A 5 -1.42 -0.41 3.97
C VAL A 5 -2.01 0.44 2.85
N GLU A 6 -1.51 1.67 2.68
CA GLU A 6 -1.80 2.52 1.53
C GLU A 6 -0.81 2.23 0.40
N ILE A 7 -1.29 2.03 -0.83
CA ILE A 7 -0.44 1.96 -2.03
C ILE A 7 -0.97 2.99 -3.03
N ASN A 8 -0.24 4.09 -3.21
CA ASN A 8 -0.62 5.13 -4.13
C ASN A 8 0.60 5.90 -4.66
N LEU A 9 0.48 6.56 -5.81
CA LEU A 9 1.57 7.38 -6.35
C LEU A 9 1.89 8.57 -5.44
N GLU A 10 0.85 9.27 -5.01
CA GLU A 10 0.94 10.45 -4.15
C GLU A 10 0.16 10.23 -2.84
N PRO A 11 0.48 10.96 -1.76
CA PRO A 11 -0.30 10.95 -0.53
C PRO A 11 -1.76 11.32 -0.78
N THR A 12 -2.67 10.65 -0.09
CA THR A 12 -4.08 11.02 -0.02
C THR A 12 -4.42 11.67 1.33
N PRO A 13 -5.59 12.33 1.47
CA PRO A 13 -6.05 12.82 2.77
C PRO A 13 -6.17 11.73 3.84
N ILE A 14 -6.20 10.45 3.45
CA ILE A 14 -6.28 9.32 4.38
C ILE A 14 -4.93 8.64 4.66
N THR A 15 -3.82 9.16 4.13
CA THR A 15 -2.47 8.60 4.34
C THR A 15 -2.16 8.40 5.83
N SER A 16 -2.61 9.33 6.67
CA SER A 16 -2.37 9.30 8.12
C SER A 16 -3.11 8.18 8.86
N PHE A 17 -4.08 7.51 8.22
CA PHE A 17 -4.78 6.35 8.79
C PHE A 17 -4.11 5.02 8.45
N ALA A 18 -3.12 4.99 7.55
CA ALA A 18 -2.40 3.78 7.19
C ALA A 18 -1.22 3.55 8.15
N ASP A 19 -0.99 2.28 8.51
CA ASP A 19 0.18 1.87 9.28
C ASP A 19 1.47 1.99 8.45
N ILE A 20 1.35 1.73 7.15
CA ILE A 20 2.42 1.92 6.15
C ILE A 20 1.83 2.53 4.88
N SER A 21 2.54 3.49 4.28
CA SER A 21 2.22 4.03 2.95
C SER A 21 3.37 3.77 1.97
N ILE A 22 3.06 3.06 0.89
CA ILE A 22 3.99 2.69 -0.18
C ILE A 22 3.72 3.56 -1.41
N ARG A 23 4.76 4.27 -1.88
CA ARG A 23 4.67 5.12 -3.07
C ARG A 23 4.92 4.30 -4.34
N GLY A 24 3.91 4.19 -5.20
CA GLY A 24 4.02 3.45 -6.46
C GLY A 24 2.70 3.10 -7.13
N LYS A 25 2.77 2.56 -8.36
CA LYS A 25 1.59 2.07 -9.09
C LYS A 25 1.11 0.77 -8.47
N SER A 26 -0.14 0.73 -8.01
CA SER A 26 -0.74 -0.45 -7.39
C SER A 26 -0.68 -1.69 -8.29
N GLY A 27 -0.88 -1.52 -9.62
CA GLY A 27 -0.76 -2.60 -10.60
C GLY A 27 0.63 -3.23 -10.72
N ILE A 28 1.67 -2.63 -10.15
CA ILE A 28 3.03 -3.18 -10.07
C ILE A 28 3.34 -3.68 -8.66
N VAL A 29 2.99 -2.89 -7.65
CA VAL A 29 3.32 -3.17 -6.24
C VAL A 29 2.50 -4.32 -5.67
N LEU A 30 1.18 -4.36 -5.91
CA LEU A 30 0.31 -5.40 -5.33
C LEU A 30 0.72 -6.82 -5.77
N PRO A 31 0.99 -7.12 -7.06
CA PRO A 31 1.45 -8.43 -7.47
C PRO A 31 2.76 -8.87 -6.79
N GLN A 32 3.68 -7.93 -6.53
CA GLN A 32 4.95 -8.22 -5.85
C GLN A 32 4.70 -8.61 -4.39
N ILE A 33 3.78 -7.93 -3.70
CA ILE A 33 3.38 -8.27 -2.33
C ILE A 33 2.75 -9.65 -2.30
N VAL A 34 1.80 -9.93 -3.20
CA VAL A 34 1.16 -11.26 -3.28
C VAL A 34 2.20 -12.35 -3.49
N LYS A 35 3.11 -12.16 -4.47
CA LYS A 35 4.21 -13.09 -4.75
C LYS A 35 5.18 -13.29 -3.57
N ALA A 36 5.34 -12.31 -2.69
CA ALA A 36 6.19 -12.45 -1.51
C ALA A 36 5.50 -13.21 -0.37
N LEU A 37 4.17 -13.30 -0.39
CA LEU A 37 3.35 -13.96 0.62
C LEU A 37 2.87 -15.36 0.21
N THR A 38 2.94 -15.69 -1.08
CA THR A 38 2.52 -16.99 -1.67
C THR A 38 3.69 -17.68 -2.34
#